data_AF-A8ZWD9-F1
#
_entry.id   AF-A8ZWD9-F1
#
_cell.length_a   1.000
_cell.length_b   1.000
_cell.length_c   1.000
_cell.angle_alpha   90.00
_cell.angle_beta   90.00
_cell.angle_gamma   90.00
#
_symmetry.space_group_name_H-M   'P 1'
#
loop_
_entity.id
_entity.type
_entity.pdbx_description
1 polymer ?
#
loop_
_entity_poly.entity_id
_entity_poly.type
_entity_poly.pdbx_seq_one_letter_code
_entity_poly.pdbx_strand_id
1 'polypeptide(L)'
;MKKLQSSGWRLETPVDVATVRRPGPMDATIEVNGRLFCVEWETGNISSSHRAVNKMALGILKDILIGGVLILPTRKMYNYLTDRIGNFLELSPYFPLWKSLQVDEGLLAIIAIEHDGVSKDVERIPKGTDGRAII
;
A
#
# COMPACT_ATOMS: atom_id res chain seq x y z
N MET A 1 -0.18 10.77 -4.07
CA MET A 1 -1.65 11.00 -4.11
C MET A 1 -2.12 12.11 -5.04
N LYS A 2 -1.68 13.37 -4.89
CA LYS A 2 -2.18 14.49 -5.75
C LYS A 2 -2.13 14.22 -7.26
N LYS A 3 -1.04 13.61 -7.75
CA LYS A 3 -0.91 13.27 -9.18
C LYS A 3 -1.97 12.25 -9.62
N LEU A 4 -2.19 11.20 -8.83
CA LEU A 4 -3.25 10.22 -9.11
C LEU A 4 -4.62 10.89 -9.17
N GLN A 5 -4.93 11.75 -8.19
CA GLN A 5 -6.19 12.50 -8.16
C GLN A 5 -6.37 13.36 -9.43
N SER A 6 -5.33 14.08 -9.85
CA SER A 6 -5.37 14.87 -11.10
C SER A 6 -5.50 14.01 -12.37
N SER A 7 -5.20 12.72 -12.28
CA SER A 7 -5.34 11.73 -13.35
C SER A 7 -6.65 10.93 -13.25
N GLY A 8 -7.63 11.40 -12.47
CA GLY A 8 -8.98 10.82 -12.40
C GLY A 8 -9.18 9.78 -11.30
N TRP A 9 -8.20 9.58 -10.42
CA TRP A 9 -8.36 8.67 -9.28
C TRP A 9 -9.19 9.32 -8.17
N ARG A 10 -10.02 8.52 -7.51
CA ARG A 10 -10.77 8.90 -6.30
C ARG A 10 -9.94 8.54 -5.07
N LEU A 11 -9.72 9.49 -4.17
CA LEU A 11 -8.96 9.27 -2.94
C LEU A 11 -9.87 8.79 -1.80
N GLU A 12 -9.30 8.09 -0.82
CA GLU A 12 -9.98 7.64 0.41
C GLU A 12 -11.30 6.92 0.14
N THR A 13 -11.29 6.01 -0.84
CA THR A 13 -12.51 5.32 -1.28
C THR A 13 -12.88 4.21 -0.31
N PRO A 14 -14.05 4.24 0.35
CA PRO A 14 -14.51 3.13 1.16
C PRO A 14 -14.89 1.96 0.26
N VAL A 15 -14.33 0.78 0.54
CA VAL A 15 -14.65 -0.45 -0.22
C VAL A 15 -15.17 -1.50 0.74
N ASP A 16 -16.32 -2.08 0.41
CA ASP A 16 -17.04 -3.02 1.26
C ASP A 16 -16.49 -4.46 1.15
N VAL A 17 -15.19 -4.63 1.46
CA VAL A 17 -14.50 -5.91 1.30
C VAL A 17 -14.68 -6.86 2.49
N ALA A 18 -15.21 -6.41 3.63
CA ALA A 18 -15.40 -7.24 4.84
C ALA A 18 -16.87 -7.33 5.26
N THR A 19 -17.28 -8.47 5.80
CA THR A 19 -18.69 -8.78 6.11
C THR A 19 -19.17 -8.23 7.46
N VAL A 20 -18.28 -7.98 8.43
CA VAL A 20 -18.67 -7.59 9.81
C VAL A 20 -18.24 -6.17 10.17
N ARG A 21 -17.00 -5.79 9.88
CA ARG A 21 -16.50 -4.42 10.11
C ARG A 21 -15.75 -3.97 8.89
N ARG A 22 -16.21 -2.87 8.27
CA ARG A 22 -15.55 -2.29 7.11
C ARG A 22 -14.10 -1.92 7.47
N PRO A 23 -13.10 -2.36 6.68
CA PRO A 23 -11.76 -1.84 6.84
C PRO A 23 -11.73 -0.35 6.49
N GLY A 24 -10.65 0.32 6.88
CA GLY A 24 -10.41 1.69 6.45
C GLY A 24 -10.42 1.82 4.92
N PRO A 25 -10.64 3.05 4.41
CA PRO A 25 -10.69 3.30 2.97
C PRO A 25 -9.42 2.86 2.25
N MET A 26 -9.54 2.69 0.94
CA MET A 26 -8.40 2.54 0.02
C MET A 26 -7.84 3.93 -0.29
N ASP A 27 -6.52 4.09 -0.31
CA ASP A 27 -5.90 5.41 -0.50
C ASP A 27 -6.31 6.05 -1.84
N ALA A 28 -6.29 5.28 -2.92
CA ALA A 28 -6.75 5.73 -4.23
C ALA A 28 -7.39 4.59 -5.04
N THR A 29 -8.48 4.88 -5.73
CA THR A 29 -9.13 3.94 -6.65
C THR A 29 -9.47 4.60 -7.99
N ILE A 30 -9.56 3.78 -9.04
CA ILE A 30 -10.08 4.17 -10.34
C ILE A 30 -10.99 3.06 -10.88
N GLU A 31 -12.01 3.42 -11.62
CA GLU A 31 -12.92 2.44 -12.24
C GLU A 31 -12.31 1.88 -13.52
N VAL A 32 -12.36 0.56 -13.67
CA VAL A 32 -11.87 -0.21 -14.82
C VAL A 32 -12.91 -1.28 -15.13
N ASN A 33 -13.61 -1.14 -16.25
CA ASN A 33 -14.63 -2.08 -16.72
C ASN A 33 -15.68 -2.44 -15.65
N GLY A 34 -16.19 -1.44 -14.91
CA GLY A 34 -17.22 -1.62 -13.88
C GLY A 34 -16.74 -2.19 -12.53
N ARG A 35 -15.44 -2.46 -12.39
CA ARG A 35 -14.79 -2.81 -11.11
C ARG A 35 -13.76 -1.75 -10.74
N LEU A 36 -13.27 -1.77 -9.50
CA LEU A 36 -12.26 -0.82 -9.06
C LEU A 36 -10.85 -1.39 -9.21
N PHE A 37 -9.89 -0.56 -9.58
CA PHE A 37 -8.47 -0.82 -9.41
C PHE A 37 -7.95 0.07 -8.29
N CYS A 38 -7.18 -0.50 -7.36
CA CYS A 38 -6.72 0.18 -6.15
C CYS A 38 -5.22 0.47 -6.17
N VAL A 39 -4.82 1.57 -5.53
CA VAL A 39 -3.44 1.83 -5.11
C VAL A 39 -3.43 2.13 -3.61
N GLU A 40 -2.53 1.46 -2.89
CA GLU A 40 -2.19 1.72 -1.49
C GLU A 40 -0.74 2.19 -1.42
N TRP A 41 -0.47 3.27 -0.70
CA TRP A 41 0.86 3.86 -0.52
C TRP A 41 1.30 3.70 0.93
N GLU A 42 2.25 2.80 1.14
CA GLU A 42 2.66 2.45 2.49
C GLU A 42 3.86 3.28 2.95
N THR A 43 3.58 4.17 3.90
CA THR A 43 4.61 4.81 4.74
C THR A 43 4.39 4.52 6.22
N GLY A 44 3.44 3.66 6.55
CA GLY A 44 3.17 3.21 7.91
C GLY A 44 4.05 2.03 8.31
N ASN A 45 3.76 1.50 9.50
CA ASN A 45 4.43 0.29 10.00
C ASN A 45 4.22 -0.91 9.06
N ILE A 46 5.20 -1.81 8.93
CA ILE A 46 5.11 -3.03 8.11
C ILE A 46 3.82 -3.84 8.29
N SER A 47 3.26 -3.89 9.51
CA SER A 47 1.98 -4.56 9.77
C SER A 47 0.79 -3.96 9.00
N SER A 48 0.85 -2.66 8.69
CA SER A 48 -0.14 -1.98 7.84
C SER A 48 -0.04 -2.44 6.39
N SER A 49 1.16 -2.76 5.88
CA SER A 49 1.33 -3.36 4.56
C SER A 49 0.54 -4.66 4.42
N HIS A 50 0.62 -5.54 5.42
CA HIS A 50 -0.17 -6.79 5.42
C HIS A 50 -1.66 -6.51 5.36
N ARG A 51 -2.13 -5.51 6.12
CA ARG A 51 -3.54 -5.11 6.12
C ARG A 51 -3.95 -4.57 4.75
N ALA A 52 -3.13 -3.75 4.11
CA ALA A 52 -3.38 -3.22 2.77
C ALA A 52 -3.48 -4.36 1.72
N VAL A 53 -2.51 -5.27 1.69
CA VAL A 53 -2.52 -6.41 0.75
C VAL A 53 -3.73 -7.32 1.00
N ASN A 54 -4.06 -7.61 2.25
CA ASN A 54 -5.24 -8.42 2.57
C ASN A 54 -6.55 -7.72 2.17
N LYS A 55 -6.65 -6.40 2.34
CA LYS A 55 -7.81 -5.61 1.93
C LYS A 55 -8.01 -5.68 0.41
N MET A 56 -6.93 -5.54 -0.36
CA MET A 56 -6.96 -5.69 -1.83
C MET A 56 -7.30 -7.13 -2.25
N ALA A 57 -6.66 -8.13 -1.65
CA ALA A 57 -6.92 -9.54 -1.93
C ALA A 57 -8.39 -9.92 -1.68
N LEU A 58 -8.98 -9.48 -0.57
CA LEU A 58 -10.39 -9.68 -0.28
C LEU A 58 -11.31 -8.97 -1.29
N GLY A 59 -10.91 -7.79 -1.76
CA GLY A 59 -11.65 -7.07 -2.79
C GLY A 59 -11.65 -7.80 -4.14
N ILE A 60 -10.52 -8.41 -4.50
CA ILE A 60 -10.40 -9.23 -5.72
C ILE A 60 -11.23 -10.51 -5.59
N LEU A 61 -11.14 -11.23 -4.46
CA LEU A 61 -11.92 -12.45 -4.19
C LEU A 61 -13.45 -12.23 -4.20
N LYS A 62 -13.92 -10.98 -4.13
CA LYS A 62 -15.33 -10.60 -4.14
C LYS A 62 -15.78 -9.95 -5.43
N ASP A 63 -14.92 -9.92 -6.46
CA ASP A 63 -15.15 -9.25 -7.73
C ASP A 63 -15.44 -7.73 -7.60
N ILE A 64 -15.07 -7.12 -6.47
CA ILE A 64 -15.20 -5.68 -6.25
C ILE A 64 -14.01 -4.95 -6.90
N LEU A 65 -12.83 -5.55 -6.76
CA LEU A 65 -11.60 -5.06 -7.36
C LEU A 65 -11.21 -5.94 -8.55
N ILE A 66 -10.78 -5.31 -9.65
CA ILE A 66 -10.06 -6.01 -10.73
C ILE A 66 -8.54 -6.05 -10.46
N GLY A 67 -8.08 -5.30 -9.46
CA GLY A 67 -6.71 -5.40 -9.02
C GLY A 67 -6.33 -4.34 -8.00
N GLY A 68 -5.09 -4.45 -7.55
CA GLY A 68 -4.52 -3.53 -6.60
C GLY A 68 -2.99 -3.52 -6.62
N VAL A 69 -2.41 -2.36 -6.31
CA VAL A 69 -0.97 -2.17 -6.19
C VAL A 69 -0.63 -1.63 -4.81
N LEU A 70 0.27 -2.31 -4.11
CA LEU A 70 0.95 -1.73 -2.95
C LEU A 70 2.25 -1.07 -3.40
N ILE A 71 2.43 0.21 -3.06
CA ILE A 71 3.69 0.93 -3.25
C ILE A 71 4.36 1.07 -1.89
N LEU A 72 5.60 0.60 -1.78
CA LEU A 72 6.37 0.67 -0.53
C LEU A 72 7.88 0.78 -0.82
N PRO A 73 8.69 1.30 0.11
CA PRO A 73 10.12 1.50 -0.13
C PRO A 73 10.91 0.18 -0.20
N THR A 74 12.05 0.23 -0.89
CA THR A 74 13.09 -0.80 -0.78
C THR A 74 13.74 -0.81 0.60
N ARG A 75 14.50 -1.87 0.90
CA ARG A 75 15.30 -1.92 2.15
C ARG A 75 16.37 -0.84 2.22
N LYS A 76 16.93 -0.40 1.07
CA LYS A 76 17.94 0.67 1.04
C LYS A 76 17.33 2.01 1.42
N MET A 77 16.16 2.34 0.87
CA MET A 77 15.45 3.56 1.24
C MET A 77 14.97 3.52 2.69
N TYR A 78 14.45 2.38 3.15
CA TYR A 78 14.01 2.16 4.54
C TYR A 78 15.06 2.59 5.58
N ASN A 79 16.35 2.36 5.33
CA ASN A 79 17.43 2.68 6.28
C ASN A 79 17.51 4.17 6.66
N TYR A 80 16.89 5.05 5.88
CA TYR A 80 16.87 6.50 6.12
C TYR A 80 15.51 7.01 6.64
N LEU A 81 14.52 6.13 6.77
CA LEU A 81 13.15 6.48 7.18
C LEU A 81 12.93 6.22 8.66
N THR A 82 11.73 6.57 9.16
CA THR A 82 11.30 6.21 10.51
C THR A 82 11.29 4.69 10.69
N ASP A 83 11.72 4.24 11.87
CA ASP A 83 11.88 2.81 12.15
C ASP A 83 10.56 2.03 11.98
N ARG A 84 10.69 0.77 11.56
CA ARG A 84 9.60 -0.20 11.32
C ARG A 84 8.61 0.18 10.20
N ILE A 85 8.89 1.20 9.39
CA ILE A 85 8.11 1.44 8.16
C ILE A 85 8.14 0.21 7.25
N GLY A 86 7.02 -0.05 6.55
CA GLY A 86 6.93 -1.15 5.59
C GLY A 86 8.03 -1.08 4.53
N ASN A 87 8.63 -2.22 4.20
CA ASN A 87 9.63 -2.30 3.14
C ASN A 87 9.48 -3.61 2.37
N PHE A 88 9.86 -3.59 1.08
CA PHE A 88 9.67 -4.72 0.18
C PHE A 88 10.32 -6.02 0.69
N LEU A 89 11.55 -5.93 1.21
CA LEU A 89 12.31 -7.11 1.63
C LEU A 89 11.61 -7.83 2.78
N GLU A 90 11.08 -7.10 3.76
CA GLU A 90 10.38 -7.66 4.92
C GLU A 90 8.99 -8.22 4.56
N LEU A 91 8.33 -7.66 3.53
CA LEU A 91 7.05 -8.14 3.04
C LEU A 91 7.17 -9.40 2.14
N SER A 92 8.27 -9.51 1.40
CA SER A 92 8.47 -10.54 0.36
C SER A 92 8.34 -12.01 0.82
N PRO A 93 8.72 -12.40 2.05
CA PRO A 93 8.54 -13.78 2.52
C PRO A 93 7.06 -14.23 2.55
N TYR A 94 6.13 -13.28 2.57
CA TYR A 94 4.68 -13.56 2.61
C TYR A 94 4.06 -13.67 1.22
N PHE A 95 4.78 -13.39 0.14
CA PHE A 95 4.25 -13.48 -1.23
C PHE A 95 3.67 -14.85 -1.58
N PRO A 96 4.23 -16.00 -1.16
CA PRO A 96 3.63 -17.30 -1.42
C PRO A 96 2.19 -17.43 -0.88
N LEU A 97 1.87 -16.77 0.24
CA LEU A 97 0.52 -16.77 0.81
C LEU A 97 -0.48 -16.06 -0.10
N TRP A 98 -0.13 -14.90 -0.66
CA TRP A 98 -1.03 -14.18 -1.56
C TRP A 98 -1.09 -14.79 -2.95
N LYS A 99 -0.01 -15.45 -3.40
CA LYS A 99 0.03 -16.21 -4.65
C LYS A 99 -0.80 -17.49 -4.63
N SER A 100 -1.12 -18.04 -3.45
CA SER A 100 -1.92 -19.27 -3.35
C SER A 100 -3.44 -19.03 -3.47
N LEU A 101 -3.88 -17.77 -3.46
CA LEU A 101 -5.27 -17.40 -3.61
C LEU A 101 -5.81 -17.86 -4.98
N GLN A 102 -6.96 -18.52 -4.96
CA GLN A 102 -7.66 -18.95 -6.17
C GLN A 102 -8.58 -17.82 -6.61
N VAL A 103 -8.26 -17.19 -7.73
CA VAL A 103 -9.03 -16.11 -8.35
C VAL A 103 -9.11 -16.37 -9.85
N ASP A 104 -10.28 -16.14 -10.44
CA ASP A 104 -10.47 -16.31 -11.89
C ASP A 104 -9.83 -15.15 -12.66
N GLU A 105 -9.90 -13.94 -12.10
CA GLU A 105 -9.39 -12.72 -12.70
C GLU A 105 -8.93 -11.75 -11.60
N GLY A 106 -7.78 -11.10 -11.81
CA GLY A 106 -7.32 -10.04 -10.92
C GLY A 106 -5.80 -9.85 -10.95
N LEU A 107 -5.36 -8.64 -10.64
CA LEU A 107 -3.93 -8.32 -10.46
C LEU A 107 -3.66 -7.87 -9.03
N LEU A 108 -2.74 -8.55 -8.34
CA LEU A 108 -2.15 -8.05 -7.09
C LEU A 108 -0.65 -7.84 -7.32
N ALA A 109 -0.21 -6.58 -7.28
CA ALA A 109 1.17 -6.22 -7.54
C ALA A 109 1.78 -5.41 -6.39
N ILE A 110 3.10 -5.52 -6.27
CA ILE A 110 3.89 -4.79 -5.29
C ILE A 110 4.95 -4.01 -6.07
N ILE A 111 4.96 -2.68 -5.91
CA ILE A 111 5.97 -1.80 -6.51
C ILE A 111 6.91 -1.32 -5.40
N ALA A 112 8.18 -1.69 -5.53
CA ALA A 112 9.24 -1.19 -4.67
C ALA A 112 9.78 0.14 -5.21
N ILE A 113 9.82 1.18 -4.37
CA ILE A 113 10.40 2.49 -4.72
C ILE A 113 11.70 2.77 -3.94
N GLU A 114 12.59 3.54 -4.53
CA GLU A 114 13.88 3.94 -3.94
C GLU A 114 14.14 5.42 -4.21
N HIS A 115 15.02 6.04 -3.43
CA HIS A 115 15.52 7.39 -3.71
C HIS A 115 16.45 7.37 -4.92
N ASP A 116 16.53 8.49 -5.65
CA ASP A 116 17.42 8.60 -6.81
C ASP A 116 18.92 8.64 -6.41
N GLY A 117 19.22 9.11 -5.21
CA GLY A 117 20.58 9.19 -4.67
C GLY A 117 20.60 9.58 -3.20
N VAL A 118 21.81 9.64 -2.61
CA VAL A 118 22.03 10.02 -1.21
C VAL A 118 23.01 11.18 -1.11
N SER A 119 22.74 12.12 -0.21
CA SER A 119 23.64 13.23 0.10
C SER A 119 23.53 13.60 1.59
N LYS A 120 24.60 14.12 2.17
CA LYS A 120 24.59 14.72 3.50
C LYS A 120 24.23 16.20 3.49
N ASP A 121 24.18 16.81 2.31
CA ASP A 121 23.94 18.24 2.10
C ASP A 121 22.47 18.58 1.85
N VAL A 122 21.57 17.61 1.98
CA VAL A 122 20.11 17.79 1.84
C VAL A 122 19.44 17.81 3.20
N GLU A 123 18.34 18.55 3.29
CA GLU A 123 17.54 18.61 4.50
C GLU A 123 16.93 17.23 4.83
N ARG A 124 16.84 16.94 6.13
CA ARG A 124 16.13 15.75 6.59
C ARG A 124 14.63 15.95 6.44
N ILE A 125 13.94 14.90 6.04
CA ILE A 125 12.47 14.87 6.09
C ILE A 125 12.05 15.00 7.56
N PRO A 126 11.23 16.00 7.92
CA PRO A 126 10.80 16.20 9.30
C PRO A 126 9.98 15.00 9.80
N LYS A 127 10.12 14.67 11.08
CA LYS A 127 9.34 13.61 11.74
C LYS A 127 8.19 14.22 12.53
N GLY A 128 7.07 13.51 12.57
CA GLY A 128 5.96 13.82 13.48
C GLY A 128 6.27 13.43 14.93
N THR A 129 5.30 13.66 15.80
CA THR A 129 5.37 13.32 17.24
C THR A 129 4.65 12.00 17.56
N ASP A 130 4.54 11.10 16.59
CA ASP A 130 3.73 9.89 16.69
C ASP A 130 4.36 8.80 17.56
N GLY A 131 3.52 8.01 18.23
CA GLY A 131 3.94 6.85 19.01
C GLY A 131 4.85 7.21 20.19
N ARG A 132 6.10 6.72 20.17
CA ARG A 132 7.12 6.96 21.22
C ARG A 132 8.12 8.06 20.84
N ALA A 133 7.72 9.04 20.04
CA ALA A 133 8.64 10.07 19.58
C ALA A 133 9.08 11.07 20.68
N ILE A 134 8.29 11.24 21.75
CA ILE A 134 8.50 12.26 22.79
C ILE A 134 8.98 11.66 24.14
N ILE A 135 8.75 10.38 24.36
CA ILE A 135 8.93 9.65 25.64
C ILE A 135 10.00 8.57 25.50
#